data_AF-A0A2B7YRP5-F1
#
_entry.id   AF-A0A2B7YRP5-F1
#
_cell.length_a   1.000
_cell.length_b   1.000
_cell.length_c   1.000
_cell.angle_alpha   90.00
_cell.angle_beta   90.00
_cell.angle_gamma   90.00
#
_symmetry.space_group_name_H-M   'P 1'
#
loop_
_entity.id
_entity.type
_entity.pdbx_description
1 polymer ?
#
loop_
_entity_poly.entity_id
_entity_poly.type
_entity_poly.pdbx_seq_one_letter_code
_entity_poly.pdbx_strand_id
1 'polypeptide(L)' 'MEKEKILRKLEKLLNRDFGYINTGRIIVSADSSKLTVNIINTICLQEDIDPNRIDKRALIKIIDDIKSLDV' A
#
# COMPACT_ATOMS: atom_id res chain seq x y z
N MET A 1 2.72 17.17 -0.29
CA MET A 1 4.14 16.72 -0.25
C MET A 1 4.31 15.33 0.34
N GLU A 2 3.76 15.01 1.52
CA GLU A 2 3.99 13.70 2.15
C GLU A 2 3.28 12.56 1.42
N LYS A 3 2.00 12.71 1.11
CA LYS A 3 1.23 11.76 0.28
C LYS A 3 1.90 11.44 -1.05
N GLU A 4 2.39 12.45 -1.76
CA GLU A 4 3.13 12.27 -3.01
C GLU A 4 4.41 11.44 -2.82
N LYS A 5 5.13 11.63 -1.70
CA LYS A 5 6.31 10.80 -1.37
C LYS A 5 5.92 9.35 -1.10
N ILE A 6 4.83 9.12 -0.37
CA ILE A 6 4.28 7.78 -0.11
C ILE A 6 3.96 7.10 -1.44
N LEU A 7 3.17 7.75 -2.29
CA LEU A 7 2.76 7.21 -3.58
C LEU A 7 3.96 6.84 -4.46
N ARG A 8 4.96 7.73 -4.58
CA ARG A 8 6.19 7.45 -5.34
C ARG A 8 6.97 6.25 -4.80
N LYS A 9 7.02 6.07 -3.47
CA LYS A 9 7.70 4.92 -2.86
C LYS A 9 6.93 3.61 -3.11
N LEU A 10 5.60 3.65 -3.07
CA LEU A 10 4.75 2.49 -3.38
C LEU A 10 4.77 2.13 -4.87
N GLU A 11 4.83 3.11 -5.77
CA GLU A 11 5.06 2.90 -7.21
C GLU A 11 6.42 2.22 -7.47
N LYS A 12 7.47 2.61 -6.74
CA LYS A 12 8.77 1.91 -6.78
C LYS A 12 8.68 0.48 -6.27
N LEU A 13 7.89 0.23 -5.22
CA LEU A 13 7.65 -1.12 -4.72
C LEU A 13 6.96 -1.98 -5.77
N LEU A 14 5.92 -1.46 -6.44
CA LEU A 14 5.17 -2.14 -7.50
C LEU A 14 6.07 -2.58 -8.68
N ASN A 15 7.09 -1.78 -8.99
CA ASN A 15 8.06 -2.09 -10.04
C ASN A 15 9.10 -3.15 -9.65
N ARG A 16 9.19 -3.56 -8.37
CA ARG A 16 10.08 -4.64 -7.95
C ARG A 16 9.54 -5.99 -8.38
N ASP A 17 10.43 -6.97 -8.50
CA ASP A 17 10.03 -8.36 -8.69
C ASP A 17 9.61 -8.97 -7.35
N PHE A 18 8.36 -9.39 -7.25
CA PHE A 18 7.81 -10.09 -6.10
C PHE A 18 6.56 -10.88 -6.53
N GLY A 19 6.37 -12.06 -5.94
CA GLY A 19 5.12 -12.81 -6.09
C GLY A 19 4.03 -12.23 -5.21
N TYR A 20 4.30 -12.15 -3.91
CA TYR A 20 3.39 -11.59 -2.91
C TYR A 20 4.14 -10.83 -1.82
N ILE A 21 3.47 -9.85 -1.22
CA ILE A 21 3.92 -9.12 -0.02
C ILE A 21 2.80 -9.06 1.02
N ASN A 22 3.08 -8.50 2.19
CA ASN A 22 2.09 -8.24 3.22
C ASN A 22 1.98 -6.73 3.54
N THR A 23 0.98 -6.35 4.34
CA THR A 23 0.76 -4.95 4.74
C THR A 23 1.97 -4.35 5.46
N GLY A 24 2.70 -5.13 6.26
CA GLY A 24 3.94 -4.68 6.89
C GLY A 24 4.99 -4.21 5.88
N ARG A 25 5.16 -4.94 4.76
CA ARG A 25 6.08 -4.54 3.69
C ARG A 25 5.66 -3.25 3.01
N ILE A 26 4.36 -3.01 2.86
CA ILE A 26 3.81 -1.76 2.30
C ILE A 26 4.16 -0.58 3.21
N ILE A 27 3.91 -0.70 4.52
CA ILE A 27 4.20 0.37 5.51
C ILE A 27 5.69 0.71 5.53
N VAL A 28 6.55 -0.31 5.64
CA VAL A 28 8.01 -0.11 5.63
C VAL A 28 8.49 0.55 4.33
N SER A 29 7.87 0.20 3.20
CA SER A 29 8.26 0.78 1.90
C SER A 29 7.76 2.22 1.74
N ALA A 30 6.56 2.53 2.24
CA ALA A 30 6.00 3.87 2.24
C ALA A 30 6.80 4.84 3.12
N ASP A 31 7.37 4.34 4.23
CA ASP A 31 8.24 5.09 5.13
C ASP A 31 7.62 6.47 5.47
N SER A 32 6.44 6.40 6.07
CA SER A 32 5.65 7.52 6.60
C SER A 32 4.94 7.08 7.87
N SER A 33 4.87 7.97 8.86
CA SER A 33 4.15 7.76 10.12
C SER A 33 2.63 7.94 9.98
N LYS A 34 2.16 8.53 8.88
CA LYS A 34 0.73 8.72 8.61
C LYS A 34 0.05 7.49 8.04
N LEU A 35 0.80 6.67 7.30
CA LEU A 35 0.30 5.40 6.79
C LEU A 35 0.53 4.33 7.86
N THR A 36 -0.54 3.83 8.45
CA THR A 36 -0.48 2.80 9.50
C THR A 36 -0.95 1.46 8.97
N VAL A 37 -0.54 0.38 9.62
CA VAL A 37 -1.02 -0.98 9.31
C VAL A 37 -2.55 -1.05 9.38
N ASN A 38 -3.17 -0.35 10.33
CA ASN A 38 -4.64 -0.30 10.44
C ASN A 38 -5.29 0.32 9.20
N ILE A 39 -4.74 1.41 8.66
CA ILE A 39 -5.27 2.04 7.43
C ILE A 39 -5.21 1.05 6.26
N ILE A 40 -4.05 0.40 6.06
CA ILE A 40 -3.91 -0.57 4.96
C ILE A 40 -4.78 -1.80 5.17
N ASN A 41 -4.92 -2.31 6.39
CA ASN A 41 -5.81 -3.44 6.68
C ASN A 41 -7.27 -3.09 6.39
N THR A 42 -7.71 -1.86 6.69
CA THR A 42 -9.05 -1.39 6.33
C THR A 42 -9.25 -1.34 4.82
N ILE A 43 -8.26 -0.86 4.06
CA ILE A 43 -8.29 -0.88 2.59
C ILE A 43 -8.37 -2.32 2.08
N CYS A 44 -7.52 -3.21 2.60
CA CYS A 44 -7.54 -4.63 2.23
C CYS A 44 -8.91 -5.26 2.48
N LEU A 45 -9.57 -4.92 3.60
CA LEU A 45 -10.92 -5.40 3.90
C LEU A 45 -11.97 -4.85 2.91
N GLN A 46 -11.88 -3.56 2.54
CA GLN A 46 -12.81 -2.94 1.58
C GLN A 46 -12.68 -3.53 0.18
N GLU A 47 -11.45 -3.86 -0.23
CA GLU A 47 -11.12 -4.36 -1.56
C GLU A 47 -11.12 -5.90 -1.69
N ASP A 48 -11.48 -6.61 -0.60
CA ASP A 48 -11.45 -8.08 -0.50
C ASP A 48 -10.06 -8.68 -0.83
N ILE A 49 -9.02 -8.11 -0.21
CA ILE A 49 -7.60 -8.48 -0.38
C ILE A 49 -7.09 -9.17 0.89
N ASP A 50 -6.39 -10.30 0.74
CA ASP A 50 -5.64 -10.92 1.86
C ASP A 50 -4.43 -10.04 2.26
N PRO A 51 -4.41 -9.49 3.49
CA PRO A 51 -3.34 -8.60 3.94
C PRO A 51 -1.96 -9.28 4.04
N ASN A 52 -1.90 -10.62 4.03
CA ASN A 52 -0.65 -11.39 4.04
C ASN A 52 -0.20 -11.84 2.65
N ARG A 53 -1.06 -11.68 1.63
CA ARG A 53 -0.82 -12.17 0.27
C ARG A 53 -1.28 -11.16 -0.78
N ILE A 54 -0.59 -10.03 -0.80
CA ILE A 54 -0.84 -8.91 -1.72
C ILE A 54 0.02 -9.09 -2.97
N ASP A 55 -0.61 -9.32 -4.11
CA ASP A 55 0.07 -9.34 -5.41
C ASP A 55 0.15 -7.94 -6.03
N LYS A 56 0.70 -7.83 -7.25
CA LYS A 56 0.82 -6.55 -7.95
C LYS A 56 -0.53 -5.88 -8.24
N ARG A 57 -1.58 -6.65 -8.55
CA ARG A 57 -2.91 -6.11 -8.87
C ARG A 57 -3.56 -5.54 -7.62
N ALA A 58 -3.46 -6.27 -6.50
CA ALA A 58 -3.91 -5.83 -5.20
C ALA A 58 -3.15 -4.57 -4.74
N LEU A 59 -1.83 -4.51 -4.94
CA LEU A 59 -1.04 -3.31 -4.61
C LEU A 59 -1.47 -2.08 -5.42
N ILE A 60 -1.84 -2.23 -6.70
CA ILE A 60 -2.35 -1.11 -7.52
C ILE A 60 -3.65 -0.54 -6.91
N LYS A 61 -4.61 -1.40 -6.55
CA LYS A 61 -5.85 -0.97 -5.89
C LYS A 61 -5.58 -0.20 -4.60
N ILE A 62 -4.72 -0.74 -3.74
CA ILE A 62 -4.32 -0.09 -2.48
C ILE A 62 -3.71 1.30 -2.75
N ILE A 63 -2.85 1.42 -3.76
CA ILE A 63 -2.25 2.71 -4.14
C ILE A 63 -3.34 3.69 -4.60
N ASP A 64 -4.33 3.24 -5.37
CA ASP A 64 -5.43 4.07 -5.84
C ASP A 64 -6.34 4.53 -4.69
N ASP A 65 -6.62 3.67 -3.70
CA ASP A 65 -7.37 4.08 -2.51
C ASP A 65 -6.61 5.12 -1.68
N ILE A 66 -5.29 4.96 -1.53
CA ILE A 66 -4.44 5.96 -0.85
C ILE A 66 -4.47 7.30 -1.58
N LYS A 67 -4.61 7.34 -2.91
CA LYS A 67 -4.78 8.59 -3.66
C LYS A 67 -6.08 9.30 -3.31
N SER A 68 -7.11 8.58 -2.88
CA SER A 68 -8.41 9.13 -2.49
C SER A 68 -8.48 9.50 -1.01
N LEU A 69 -7.57 9.00 -0.17
CA LEU A 69 -7.50 9.36 1.25
C LEU A 69 -7.05 10.81 1.48
N ASP A 70 -7.64 11.48 2.46
CA ASP A 70 -7.20 12.78 2.95
C ASP A 70 -6.10 12.58 4.04
N VAL A 71 -4.85 12.35 3.59
CA VAL A 71 -3.66 12.06 4.42
C VAL A 71 -2.50 13.03 4.19
#